data_AF-A0A2V6QGC2-F1
#
_entry.id   AF-A0A2V6QGC2-F1
#
_cell.length_a   1.000
_cell.length_b   1.000
_cell.length_c   1.000
_cell.angle_alpha   90.00
_cell.angle_beta   90.00
_cell.angle_gamma   90.00
#
_symmetry.space_group_name_H-M   'P 1'
#
loop_
_entity.id
_entity.type
_entity.pdbx_description
1 polymer ?
#
loop_
_entity_poly.entity_id
_entity_poly.type
_entity_poly.pdbx_seq_one_letter_code
_entity_poly.pdbx_strand_id
1 'polypeptide(L)' 'MTCREAIDVLADYVDGTMPADLAAELERHLAGCDPCRAYLATYRTTRALVSAAAAVEMPDEMKTRLRRFLAAQQRR' A
#
# COMPACT_ATOMS: atom_id res chain seq x y z
N MET A 1 13.46 -2.86 16.08
CA MET A 1 12.96 -4.11 15.50
C MET A 1 14.05 -4.87 14.73
N THR A 2 13.95 -6.19 14.77
CA THR A 2 14.69 -7.18 13.98
C THR A 2 14.11 -7.28 12.56
N CYS A 3 14.83 -7.91 11.62
CA CYS A 3 14.31 -8.14 10.27
C CYS A 3 13.03 -8.99 10.27
N ARG A 4 12.88 -9.93 11.21
CA ARG A 4 11.67 -10.74 11.32
C ARG A 4 10.47 -9.90 11.71
N GLU A 5 10.59 -9.13 12.79
CA GLU A 5 9.55 -8.20 13.23
C GLU A 5 9.20 -7.19 12.15
N ALA A 6 10.20 -6.69 11.40
CA ALA A 6 9.96 -5.80 10.27
C ALA A 6 9.10 -6.47 9.19
N ILE A 7 9.44 -7.70 8.78
CA ILE A 7 8.69 -8.47 7.78
C ILE A 7 7.26 -8.75 8.23
N ASP A 8 7.07 -9.09 9.51
CA ASP A 8 5.75 -9.42 10.07
C ASP A 8 4.76 -8.24 9.97
N VAL A 9 5.27 -7.01 9.96
CA VAL A 9 4.45 -5.78 9.92
C VAL A 9 4.43 -5.09 8.55
N LEU A 10 5.14 -5.63 7.54
CA LEU A 10 5.27 -4.99 6.22
C LEU A 10 3.94 -4.85 5.48
N ALA A 11 3.01 -5.78 5.66
CA ALA A 11 1.69 -5.73 5.02
C ALA A 11 0.91 -4.49 5.47
N ASP A 12 0.79 -4.30 6.78
CA ASP A 12 0.11 -3.15 7.39
C ASP A 12 0.78 -1.83 7.03
N TYR A 13 2.12 -1.83 6.91
CA TYR A 13 2.86 -0.65 6.46
C TYR A 13 2.52 -0.28 5.02
N VAL A 14 2.43 -1.26 4.12
CA VAL A 14 2.07 -1.02 2.71
C VAL A 14 0.60 -0.62 2.56
N ASP A 15 -0.28 -1.14 3.39
CA ASP A 15 -1.70 -0.79 3.39
C ASP A 15 -2.01 0.51 4.17
N GLY A 16 -1.02 1.08 4.87
CA GLY A 16 -1.15 2.34 5.60
C GLY A 16 -2.04 2.26 6.84
N THR A 17 -2.20 1.06 7.40
CA THR A 17 -3.10 0.76 8.53
C THR A 17 -2.38 0.74 9.88
N MET A 18 -1.07 0.96 9.87
CA MET A 18 -0.21 0.86 11.03
C MET A 18 -0.24 2.13 11.92
N PRO A 19 -0.13 1.98 13.26
CA PRO A 19 0.16 3.10 14.16
C PRO A 19 1.42 3.88 13.78
N ALA A 20 1.40 5.21 13.93
CA ALA A 20 2.48 6.10 13.46
C ALA A 20 3.84 5.85 14.15
N ASP A 21 3.82 5.46 15.42
CA ASP A 21 5.00 5.11 16.20
C ASP A 21 5.67 3.83 15.69
N LEU A 22 4.88 2.80 15.39
CA LEU A 22 5.38 1.56 14.81
C LEU A 22 5.90 1.76 13.37
N ALA A 23 5.21 2.59 12.57
CA ALA A 23 5.66 2.96 11.23
C ALA A 23 7.03 3.67 11.28
N ALA A 24 7.21 4.62 12.20
CA ALA A 24 8.49 5.30 12.38
C ALA A 24 9.61 4.34 12.83
N GLU A 25 9.31 3.33 13.65
CA GLU A 25 10.28 2.30 14.00
C GLU A 25 10.70 1.46 12.79
N LEU A 26 9.74 1.02 11.97
CA LEU A 26 10.00 0.28 10.74
C LEU A 26 10.80 1.11 9.74
N GLU A 27 10.47 2.38 9.55
CA GLU A 27 11.20 3.29 8.66
C GLU A 27 12.67 3.43 9.08
N ARG A 28 12.95 3.54 10.38
CA ARG A 28 14.33 3.54 10.90
C ARG A 28 15.06 2.24 10.58
N HIS A 29 14.40 1.09 10.69
CA HIS A 29 14.99 -0.19 10.31
C HIS A 29 15.27 -0.25 8.80
N LEU A 30 14.30 0.13 7.97
CA LEU A 30 14.43 0.13 6.51
C LEU A 30 15.56 1.08 6.04
N ALA A 31 15.77 2.20 6.71
CA ALA A 31 16.87 3.12 6.40
C ALA A 31 18.26 2.45 6.55
N GLY A 32 18.41 1.53 7.50
CA GLY A 32 19.69 0.85 7.80
C GLY A 32 19.83 -0.57 7.26
N CYS A 33 18.78 -1.16 6.67
CA CYS A 33 18.75 -2.58 6.34
C CYS A 33 18.43 -2.85 4.86
N ASP A 34 19.46 -3.05 4.05
CA ASP A 34 19.34 -3.35 2.61
C ASP A 34 18.47 -4.59 2.33
N PRO A 35 18.61 -5.72 3.05
CA PRO A 35 17.76 -6.89 2.84
C PRO A 35 16.27 -6.61 3.01
N CYS A 36 15.88 -5.83 4.03
CA CYS A 36 14.48 -5.50 4.27
C CYS A 36 13.93 -4.52 3.23
N ARG A 37 14.76 -3.61 2.71
CA ARG A 37 14.36 -2.76 1.56
C ARG A 37 14.15 -3.59 0.30
N ALA A 38 15.03 -4.54 0.02
CA ALA A 38 14.87 -5.47 -1.10
C ALA A 38 13.60 -6.31 -0.95
N TYR A 39 13.34 -6.84 0.25
CA TYR A 39 12.12 -7.59 0.53
C TYR A 39 10.86 -6.73 0.34
N LEU A 40 10.83 -5.50 0.85
CA LEU A 40 9.73 -4.56 0.65
C LEU A 40 9.47 -4.28 -0.84
N ALA A 41 10.53 -4.12 -1.65
CA ALA A 41 10.40 -3.94 -3.10
C ALA A 41 9.75 -5.15 -3.78
N THR A 42 10.18 -6.38 -3.41
CA THR A 42 9.57 -7.62 -3.89
C THR A 42 8.10 -7.71 -3.46
N TYR A 43 7.80 -7.44 -2.19
CA TYR A 43 6.43 -7.48 -1.67
C TYR A 43 5.49 -6.53 -2.43
N ARG A 44 5.92 -5.27 -2.66
CA ARG A 44 5.15 -4.29 -3.46
C ARG A 44 4.91 -4.78 -4.88
N THR A 45 5.92 -5.41 -5.49
CA THR A 45 5.81 -5.99 -6.84
C THR A 45 4.80 -7.13 -6.87
N THR A 46 4.89 -8.07 -5.92
CA THR A 46 3.93 -9.18 -5.78
C THR A 46 2.51 -8.66 -5.61
N ARG A 47 2.29 -7.66 -4.74
CA ARG A 47 0.97 -7.05 -4.52
C ARG A 47 0.42 -6.43 -5.81
N ALA A 48 1.24 -5.72 -6.58
CA ALA A 48 0.83 -5.14 -7.84
C ALA A 48 0.44 -6.21 -8.87
N LEU A 49 1.23 -7.28 -8.99
CA LEU A 49 0.95 -8.41 -9.90
C LEU A 49 -0.36 -9.12 -9.54
N VAL A 50 -0.57 -9.41 -8.25
CA VAL A 50 -1.81 -10.05 -7.77
C VAL A 50 -3.01 -9.13 -8.00
N SER A 51 -2.88 -7.83 -7.69
CA SER A 51 -3.95 -6.86 -7.93
C SER A 51 -4.31 -6.75 -9.40
N ALA A 52 -3.34 -6.81 -10.31
CA ALA A 52 -3.58 -6.77 -11.74
C ALA A 52 -4.25 -8.07 -12.25
N ALA A 53 -3.79 -9.22 -11.76
CA ALA A 53 -4.36 -10.52 -12.12
C ALA A 53 -5.81 -10.69 -11.63
N ALA A 54 -6.13 -10.09 -10.48
CA ALA A 54 -7.48 -10.11 -9.90
C ALA A 54 -8.33 -8.87 -10.27
N ALA A 55 -7.85 -8.03 -11.20
CA ALA A 55 -8.56 -6.80 -11.55
C ALA A 55 -9.92 -7.13 -12.17
N VAL A 56 -10.98 -6.62 -11.54
CA VAL A 56 -12.33 -6.66 -12.09
C VAL A 56 -12.64 -5.29 -12.68
N GLU A 57 -13.05 -5.27 -13.95
CA GLU A 57 -13.47 -4.04 -14.61
C GLU A 57 -14.67 -3.43 -13.89
N MET A 58 -14.52 -2.18 -13.46
CA MET A 58 -15.64 -1.42 -12.90
C MET A 58 -16.68 -1.18 -14.01
N PRO A 59 -17.98 -1.48 -13.78
CA PRO A 59 -19.03 -1.21 -14.75
C PRO A 59 -19.09 0.26 -15.15
N ASP A 60 -19.41 0.54 -16.42
CA ASP A 60 -19.39 1.91 -16.95
C ASP A 60 -20.39 2.85 -16.27
N GLU A 61 -21.53 2.33 -15.82
CA GLU A 61 -22.49 3.11 -15.02
C GLU A 61 -21.85 3.61 -13.71
N MET A 62 -21.10 2.73 -13.03
CA MET A 62 -20.40 3.08 -11.80
C MET A 62 -19.29 4.10 -12.07
N LYS A 63 -18.48 3.90 -13.15
CA LYS A 63 -17.46 4.87 -13.59
C LYS A 63 -18.08 6.26 -13.82
N THR A 64 -19.24 6.30 -14.47
CA THR A 64 -19.96 7.55 -14.79
C THR A 64 -20.47 8.25 -13.52
N ARG A 65 -21.12 7.49 -12.63
CA ARG A 65 -21.63 8.03 -11.35
C ARG A 65 -20.50 8.56 -10.47
N LEU A 66 -19.38 7.84 -10.38
CA LEU A 66 -18.21 8.25 -9.61
C LEU A 66 -17.61 9.55 -10.15
N ARG A 67 -17.39 9.65 -11.47
CA ARG A 67 -16.88 10.88 -12.10
C ARG A 67 -17.77 12.09 -11.81
N ARG A 68 -19.10 11.92 -11.93
CA ARG A 68 -20.07 12.99 -11.61
C ARG A 68 -19.98 13.42 -10.15
N PHE A 69 -19.87 12.47 -9.22
CA PHE A 69 -19.74 12.75 -7.78
C PHE A 69 -18.45 13.53 -7.46
N LEU A 70 -17.30 13.06 -7.95
CA LEU A 70 -16.01 13.70 -7.73
C LEU A 70 -15.95 15.12 -8.32
N ALA A 71 -16.49 15.31 -9.53
CA ALA A 71 -16.56 16.63 -10.17
C ALA A 71 -17.47 17.63 -9.42
N ALA A 72 -18.44 17.15 -8.62
CA ALA A 72 -19.27 17.99 -7.79
C ALA A 72 -18.59 18.38 -6.46
N GLN A 73 -17.76 17.48 -5.89
CA GLN A 73 -16.97 17.72 -4.68
C GLN A 73 -15.86 18.75 -4.90
N GLN A 74 -15.16 18.70 -6.04
CA GLN A 74 -14.04 19.61 -6.36
C GLN A 74 -14.45 21.05 -6.71
N ARG A 75 -15.76 21.33 -6.80
CA ARG A 75 -16.30 22.68 -7.02
C ARG A 75 -16.75 23.38 -5.73
N ARG A 76 -16.53 22.74 -4.58
CA ARG A 76 -16.71 23.31 -3.24
C ARG A 76 -15.35 23.64 -2.64
#